data_AF-D5XE63-F1
#
_entry.id   AF-D5XE63-F1
#
_cell.length_a   1.000
_cell.length_b   1.000
_cell.length_c   1.000
_cell.angle_alpha   90.00
_cell.angle_beta   90.00
_cell.angle_gamma   90.00
#
_symmetry.space_group_name_H-M   'P 1'
#
loop_
_entity.id
_entity.type
_entity.pdbx_description
1 polymer ?
#
loop_
_entity_poly.entity_id
_entity_poly.type
_entity_poly.pdbx_seq_one_letter_code
_entity_poly.pdbx_strand_id
1 'polypeptide(L)'
;MRFTHKRPFAFKIEGQKVTVNTWQEMLIKTVEILFKKDRAKMESFATDEEMNGRKMKYFSLQNKANMRKPVKISDVEFYVETNRSANSIRNSIIKMLQRYGLKITDFKIYLRADYSDLHN
;
A
#
# COMPACT_ATOMS: atom_id res chain seq x y z
N MET A 1 -16.67 2.92 0.60
CA MET A 1 -16.64 1.78 -0.33
C MET A 1 -15.95 0.59 0.35
N ARG A 2 -16.59 -0.57 0.47
CA ARG A 2 -16.00 -1.80 1.03
C ARG A 2 -15.37 -2.62 -0.09
N PHE A 3 -14.13 -3.09 0.09
CA PHE A 3 -13.39 -3.89 -0.91
C PHE A 3 -13.31 -5.38 -0.60
N THR A 4 -14.09 -5.85 0.37
CA THR A 4 -14.23 -7.28 0.66
C THR A 4 -14.67 -8.00 -0.62
N HIS A 5 -13.95 -9.05 -1.02
CA HIS A 5 -14.11 -9.84 -2.26
C HIS A 5 -13.66 -9.20 -3.59
N LYS A 6 -13.24 -7.93 -3.60
CA LYS A 6 -12.78 -7.29 -4.85
C LYS A 6 -11.27 -7.47 -5.05
N ARG A 7 -10.84 -7.91 -6.23
CA ARG A 7 -9.42 -8.06 -6.57
C ARG A 7 -8.95 -6.88 -7.42
N PRO A 8 -7.82 -6.23 -7.09
CA PRO A 8 -7.27 -5.22 -7.96
C PRO A 8 -6.67 -5.89 -9.22
N PHE A 9 -6.67 -5.13 -10.31
CA PHE A 9 -5.99 -5.47 -11.56
C PHE A 9 -4.83 -4.51 -11.82
N ALA A 10 -5.05 -3.24 -11.55
CA ALA A 10 -4.03 -2.21 -11.69
C ALA A 10 -4.36 -1.01 -10.81
N PHE A 11 -3.39 -0.13 -10.62
CA PHE A 11 -3.64 1.24 -10.20
C PHE A 11 -2.91 2.22 -11.11
N LYS A 12 -3.34 3.48 -11.11
CA LYS A 12 -2.65 4.59 -11.76
C LYS A 12 -2.22 5.58 -10.69
N ILE A 13 -0.96 5.98 -10.71
CA ILE A 13 -0.39 7.02 -9.84
C ILE A 13 0.49 7.92 -10.72
N GLU A 14 0.33 9.24 -10.60
CA GLU A 14 1.15 10.22 -11.35
C GLU A 14 1.28 9.93 -12.87
N GLY A 15 0.20 9.49 -13.50
CA GLY A 15 0.22 9.15 -14.93
C GLY A 15 0.65 7.71 -15.26
N GLN A 16 1.37 7.02 -14.37
CA GLN A 16 1.84 5.65 -14.57
C GLN A 16 0.80 4.62 -14.15
N LYS A 17 0.49 3.66 -15.03
CA LYS A 17 -0.35 2.49 -14.71
C LYS A 17 0.53 1.31 -14.30
N VAL A 18 0.21 0.70 -13.17
CA VAL A 18 0.94 -0.44 -12.58
C VAL A 18 -0.03 -1.59 -12.37
N THR A 19 0.25 -2.74 -12.99
CA THR A 19 -0.55 -3.96 -12.85
C THR A 19 -0.21 -4.68 -11.55
N VAL A 20 -1.22 -5.19 -10.87
CA VAL A 20 -1.11 -5.91 -9.60
C VAL A 20 -2.20 -6.97 -9.48
N ASN A 21 -1.93 -8.03 -8.73
CA ASN A 21 -2.83 -9.16 -8.54
C ASN A 21 -3.49 -9.17 -7.16
N THR A 22 -2.89 -8.48 -6.20
CA THR A 22 -3.38 -8.44 -4.81
C THR A 22 -3.32 -7.02 -4.22
N TRP A 23 -4.08 -6.78 -3.17
CA TRP A 23 -4.00 -5.54 -2.40
C TRP A 23 -2.63 -5.37 -1.73
N GLN A 24 -2.03 -6.47 -1.27
CA GLN A 24 -0.68 -6.49 -0.73
C GLN A 24 0.34 -6.00 -1.78
N GLU A 25 0.25 -6.52 -3.01
CA GLU A 25 1.13 -6.10 -4.09
C GLU A 25 0.93 -4.62 -4.45
N MET A 26 -0.33 -4.15 -4.46
CA MET A 26 -0.64 -2.73 -4.62
C MET A 26 0.03 -1.85 -3.55
N LEU A 27 -0.01 -2.27 -2.28
CA LEU A 27 0.66 -1.57 -1.19
C LEU A 27 2.17 -1.48 -1.44
N ILE A 28 2.81 -2.63 -1.72
CA ILE A 28 4.26 -2.70 -1.93
C ILE A 28 4.67 -1.80 -3.10
N LYS A 29 4.00 -1.92 -4.25
CA LYS A 29 4.29 -1.10 -5.43
C LYS A 29 4.08 0.39 -5.20
N THR A 30 3.04 0.75 -4.44
CA THR A 30 2.81 2.15 -4.07
C THR A 30 3.94 2.67 -3.17
N VAL A 31 4.37 1.89 -2.18
CA VAL A 31 5.49 2.26 -1.30
C VAL A 31 6.79 2.36 -2.10
N GLU A 32 7.10 1.43 -3.00
CA GLU A 32 8.28 1.49 -3.86
C GLU A 32 8.33 2.78 -4.70
N ILE A 33 7.19 3.18 -5.29
CA ILE A 33 7.09 4.40 -6.10
C ILE A 33 7.31 5.65 -5.23
N LEU A 34 6.63 5.74 -4.09
CA LEU A 34 6.74 6.90 -3.20
C LEU A 34 8.12 6.98 -2.53
N PHE A 35 8.71 5.83 -2.17
CA PHE A 35 10.07 5.76 -1.64
C PHE A 35 11.11 6.27 -2.65
N LYS A 36 10.97 5.93 -3.93
CA LYS A 36 11.83 6.47 -5.00
C LYS A 36 11.64 7.97 -5.21
N LYS A 37 10.42 8.48 -4.98
CA LYS A 37 10.09 9.89 -5.13
C LYS A 37 10.69 10.75 -4.01
N ASP A 38 10.55 10.33 -2.76
CA ASP A 38 11.07 11.04 -1.58
C ASP A 38 11.38 10.03 -0.47
N ARG A 39 12.62 9.54 -0.47
CA ARG A 39 13.08 8.53 0.48
C ARG A 39 12.94 9.00 1.93
N ALA A 40 13.43 10.20 2.24
CA ALA A 40 13.41 10.72 3.60
C ALA A 40 11.99 10.84 4.15
N LYS A 41 11.04 11.27 3.32
CA LYS A 41 9.62 11.32 3.70
C LYS A 41 9.02 9.92 3.90
N MET A 42 9.39 8.92 3.11
CA MET A 42 8.91 7.56 3.35
C MET A 42 9.50 6.95 4.62
N GLU A 43 10.80 7.15 4.86
CA GLU A 43 11.48 6.64 6.06
C GLU A 43 10.94 7.28 7.34
N SER A 44 10.51 8.55 7.30
CA SER A 44 9.88 9.22 8.46
C SER A 44 8.57 8.57 8.90
N PHE A 45 7.91 7.79 8.05
CA PHE A 45 6.70 7.05 8.43
C PHE A 45 6.97 5.94 9.45
N ALA A 46 8.22 5.52 9.65
CA ALA A 46 8.56 4.58 10.73
C ALA A 46 8.32 5.19 12.13
N THR A 47 8.47 6.51 12.26
CA THR A 47 8.30 7.24 13.53
C THR A 47 6.97 8.01 13.61
N ASP A 48 6.28 8.27 12.51
CA ASP A 48 4.96 8.92 12.49
C ASP A 48 3.85 7.98 13.07
N GLU A 49 3.29 8.35 14.23
CA GLU A 49 2.23 7.58 14.89
C GLU A 49 0.93 7.51 14.07
N GLU A 50 0.61 8.54 13.28
CA GLU A 50 -0.60 8.56 12.46
C GLU A 50 -0.49 7.64 11.24
N MET A 51 0.73 7.32 10.83
CA MET A 51 1.05 6.39 9.74
C MET A 51 1.12 4.93 10.20
N ASN A 52 1.15 4.68 11.50
CA ASN A 52 1.24 3.36 12.10
C ASN A 52 -0.06 2.93 12.79
N GLY A 53 -0.18 1.64 13.11
CA GLY A 53 -1.27 1.15 13.94
C GLY A 53 -1.01 1.43 15.42
N ARG A 54 -2.08 1.55 16.22
CA ARG A 54 -1.98 1.79 17.67
C ARG A 54 -1.10 0.77 18.42
N LYS A 55 -1.14 -0.50 18.00
CA LYS A 55 -0.40 -1.61 18.63
C LYS A 55 0.76 -2.12 17.79
N MET A 56 0.73 -1.90 16.47
CA MET A 56 1.66 -2.51 15.52
C MET A 56 2.17 -1.45 14.55
N LYS A 57 3.49 -1.42 14.36
CA LYS A 57 4.15 -0.58 13.36
C LYS A 57 3.93 -1.18 11.98
N TYR A 58 3.50 -0.35 11.03
CA TYR A 58 3.38 -0.71 9.62
C TYR A 58 4.68 -0.46 8.86
N PHE A 59 5.51 0.49 9.33
CA PHE A 59 6.79 0.85 8.73
C PHE A 59 7.91 0.73 9.77
N SER A 60 9.08 0.27 9.35
CA SER A 60 10.25 0.10 10.23
C SER A 60 11.55 0.23 9.46
N LEU A 61 12.57 0.81 10.10
CA LEU A 61 13.92 0.99 9.54
C LEU A 61 14.94 -0.06 10.01
N GLN A 62 14.59 -0.91 10.99
CA GLN A 62 15.57 -1.76 11.67
C GLN A 62 14.97 -3.08 12.18
N ASN A 63 13.74 -3.06 12.71
CA ASN A 63 13.18 -4.20 13.43
C ASN A 63 11.86 -4.71 12.84
N LYS A 64 11.79 -6.01 12.58
CA LYS A 64 10.62 -6.75 12.09
C LYS A 64 9.81 -7.44 13.19
N ALA A 65 10.35 -7.56 14.42
CA ALA A 65 9.90 -8.51 15.43
C ALA A 65 8.40 -8.44 15.74
N ASN A 66 7.79 -7.25 15.62
CA ASN A 66 6.37 -7.03 15.90
C ASN A 66 5.52 -6.88 14.63
N MET A 67 6.08 -7.07 13.43
CA MET A 67 5.38 -6.90 12.16
C MET A 67 4.83 -8.24 11.64
N ARG A 68 3.62 -8.21 11.08
CA ARG A 68 2.96 -9.38 10.46
C ARG A 68 3.25 -9.45 8.96
N LYS A 69 4.07 -10.41 8.54
CA LYS A 69 4.55 -10.58 7.15
C LYS A 69 5.23 -9.29 6.61
N PRO A 70 6.36 -8.87 7.22
CA PRO A 70 7.12 -7.72 6.74
C PRO A 70 7.76 -8.00 5.38
N VAL A 71 7.69 -7.02 4.48
CA VAL A 71 8.38 -7.04 3.18
C VAL A 71 9.46 -5.95 3.19
N LYS A 72 10.69 -6.30 2.81
CA LYS A 72 11.80 -5.36 2.63
C LYS A 72 11.64 -4.65 1.28
N ILE A 73 11.75 -3.33 1.28
CA ILE A 73 11.78 -2.51 0.05
C ILE A 73 13.22 -2.44 -0.45
N SER A 74 13.43 -2.61 -1.76
CA SER A 74 14.72 -3.02 -2.34
C SER A 74 15.92 -2.18 -1.88
N ASP A 75 17.00 -2.88 -1.55
CA ASP A 75 18.35 -2.41 -1.21
C ASP A 75 18.52 -1.58 0.08
N VAL A 76 17.44 -1.35 0.83
CA VAL A 76 17.47 -0.58 2.07
C VAL A 76 16.79 -1.33 3.21
N GLU A 77 17.18 -1.05 4.45
CA GLU A 77 16.58 -1.62 5.67
C GLU A 77 15.17 -1.05 5.96
N PHE A 78 14.34 -0.84 4.93
CA PHE A 78 12.98 -0.32 5.08
C PHE A 78 11.95 -1.45 4.91
N TYR A 79 11.13 -1.66 5.93
CA TYR A 79 10.19 -2.77 6.03
C TYR A 79 8.74 -2.28 6.09
N VAL A 80 7.85 -2.99 5.38
CA VAL A 80 6.42 -2.69 5.31
C VAL A 80 5.59 -3.90 5.73
N GLU A 81 4.63 -3.70 6.62
CA GLU A 81 3.68 -4.75 7.03
C GLU A 81 2.61 -4.98 5.96
N THR A 82 2.44 -6.23 5.53
CA THR A 82 1.55 -6.55 4.40
C THR A 82 0.36 -7.45 4.74
N ASN A 83 0.32 -8.06 5.92
CA ASN A 83 -0.81 -8.90 6.35
C ASN A 83 -2.01 -8.06 6.84
N ARG A 84 -2.63 -7.31 5.92
CA ARG A 84 -3.67 -6.32 6.22
C ARG A 84 -4.86 -6.46 5.28
N SER A 85 -6.05 -6.10 5.76
CA SER A 85 -7.26 -6.14 4.93
C SER A 85 -7.21 -5.11 3.79
N ALA A 86 -7.92 -5.38 2.69
CA ALA A 86 -8.02 -4.46 1.55
C ALA A 86 -8.41 -3.02 1.94
N ASN A 87 -9.36 -2.87 2.87
CA ASN A 87 -9.79 -1.58 3.38
C ASN A 87 -8.66 -0.88 4.16
N SER A 88 -7.93 -1.63 4.99
CA SER A 88 -6.80 -1.10 5.76
C SER A 88 -5.66 -0.63 4.85
N ILE A 89 -5.35 -1.42 3.82
CA ILE A 89 -4.36 -1.08 2.80
C ILE A 89 -4.76 0.19 2.05
N ARG A 90 -6.00 0.28 1.54
CA ARG A 90 -6.50 1.49 0.87
C ARG A 90 -6.37 2.72 1.75
N ASN A 91 -6.74 2.63 3.02
CA ASN A 91 -6.67 3.76 3.94
C ASN A 91 -5.22 4.20 4.17
N SER A 92 -4.27 3.27 4.27
CA SER A 92 -2.84 3.61 4.31
C SER A 92 -2.39 4.31 3.03
N ILE A 93 -2.79 3.81 1.85
CA ILE A 93 -2.46 4.46 0.58
C ILE A 93 -2.97 5.90 0.56
N ILE A 94 -4.22 6.15 0.96
CA ILE A 94 -4.78 7.51 1.04
C ILE A 94 -3.95 8.41 1.95
N LYS A 95 -3.59 7.95 3.15
CA LYS A 95 -2.76 8.72 4.07
C LYS A 95 -1.39 9.05 3.47
N MET A 96 -0.74 8.07 2.83
CA MET A 96 0.54 8.29 2.15
C MET A 96 0.40 9.35 1.05
N LEU A 97 -0.63 9.27 0.20
CA LEU A 97 -0.87 10.26 -0.85
C LEU A 97 -1.06 11.66 -0.28
N GLN A 98 -1.85 11.80 0.80
CA GLN A 98 -2.05 13.08 1.49
C GLN A 98 -0.74 13.66 2.04
N ARG A 99 0.10 12.83 2.69
CA ARG A 99 1.43 13.24 3.18
C ARG A 99 2.38 13.67 2.07
N TYR A 100 2.18 13.15 0.86
CA TYR A 100 2.94 13.52 -0.34
C TYR A 100 2.31 14.68 -1.13
N GLY A 101 1.19 15.24 -0.68
CA GLY A 101 0.47 16.29 -1.41
C GLY A 101 -0.16 15.81 -2.72
N LEU A 102 -0.29 14.50 -2.92
CA LEU A 102 -0.87 13.90 -4.12
C LEU A 102 -2.40 13.88 -4.00
N LYS A 103 -3.08 14.31 -5.07
CA LYS A 103 -4.54 14.27 -5.11
C LYS A 103 -5.00 12.81 -5.16
N ILE A 104 -5.89 12.45 -4.22
CA ILE A 104 -6.47 11.10 -4.16
C ILE A 104 -7.21 10.75 -5.46
N THR A 105 -7.80 11.73 -6.13
CA THR A 105 -8.49 11.58 -7.43
C THR A 105 -7.59 11.10 -8.55
N ASP A 106 -6.28 11.35 -8.44
CA ASP A 106 -5.29 10.96 -9.44
C ASP A 106 -4.82 9.51 -9.22
N PHE A 107 -5.06 8.96 -8.01
CA PHE A 107 -4.84 7.57 -7.70
C PHE A 107 -6.05 6.71 -8.10
N LYS A 108 -6.03 6.16 -9.31
CA LYS A 108 -7.15 5.36 -9.84
C LYS A 108 -6.90 3.88 -9.59
N ILE A 109 -7.85 3.18 -8.98
CA ILE A 109 -7.79 1.73 -8.80
C ILE A 109 -8.68 1.07 -9.86
N TYR A 110 -8.11 0.16 -10.63
CA TYR A 110 -8.80 -0.69 -11.58
C TYR A 110 -8.99 -2.06 -10.95
N LEU A 111 -10.24 -2.50 -10.83
CA LEU A 111 -10.58 -3.80 -10.28
C LEU A 111 -10.74 -4.82 -11.41
N ARG A 112 -10.48 -6.09 -11.13
CA ARG A 112 -10.83 -7.16 -12.06
C ARG A 112 -12.35 -7.21 -12.20
N ALA A 113 -12.81 -7.44 -13.42
CA ALA A 113 -14.19 -7.81 -13.67
C ALA A 113 -14.36 -9.29 -13.30
N ASP A 114 -15.41 -9.60 -12.54
CA ASP A 114 -15.79 -10.97 -12.25
C ASP A 114 -16.72 -11.42 -13.39
N TYR A 115 -16.20 -12.26 -14.30
CA TYR A 115 -16.95 -12.88 -15.40
C TYR A 115 -17.18 -14.37 -15.10
N SER A 116 -17.69 -14.69 -13.91
CA SER A 116 -18.05 -16.06 -13.56
C SER A 116 -19.55 -16.24 -13.70
N ASP A 117 -19.97 -17.15 -14.58
CA ASP A 117 -21.35 -17.63 -14.62
C ASP A 117 -21.70 -18.34 -13.32
N LEU A 118 -22.81 -17.92 -12.72
CA LEU A 118 -23.44 -18.59 -11.60
C LEU A 118 -24.40 -19.62 -12.23
N HIS A 119 -24.23 -20.90 -11.90
CA HIS A 119 -24.97 -22.11 -12.35
C HIS A 119 -24.28 -22.94 -13.44
N ASN A 120 -23.92 -24.18 -13.05
CA ASN A 120 -24.08 -25.42 -13.82
C ASN A 120 -24.83 -26.41 -12.91
#